data_AF-A0A6S7IT74-F1
#
_entry.id   AF-A0A6S7IT74-F1
#
_cell.length_a   1.000
_cell.length_b   1.000
_cell.length_c   1.000
_cell.angle_alpha   90.00
_cell.angle_beta   90.00
_cell.angle_gamma   90.00
#
_symmetry.space_group_name_H-M   'P 1'
#
loop_
_entity.id
_entity.type
_entity.pdbx_description
1 polymer ?
#
loop_
_entity_poly.entity_id
_entity_poly.type
_entity_poly.pdbx_seq_one_letter_code
_entity_poly.pdbx_strand_id
1 'polypeptide(L)'
;MSLLVSGGFHQADERFTDESRGKQCAFITLSALLTAQNTPVSEWNSATIDNVLLQGDEMYLNALDNCQIPREQFLLVDHLPKIVSNHFLTDKPSNIPFECETKPPYHTINSALLNTFINANYAILILEGYMTYYKTLIKHSDSLIKHSDSFYLFDSHARDTNGFPDPNGTAVVMKFNNTVHLEQHICSLSMGLNANLFEIVPVQIHMDQCNKTRLEKDREYHKQKRLEKSHSPFNQIRLEKARESKKRKRTQETDSQRQSRLQKAKIYKKQKRTEKASGNHNEQLPPQPEKNKPTGLFTKI
;
A
#
# COMPACT_ATOMS: atom_id res chain seq x y z
N MET A 1 -22.45 -7.18 3.62
CA MET A 1 -21.16 -7.16 4.32
C MET A 1 -20.52 -8.52 4.18
N SER A 2 -19.20 -8.59 3.99
CA SER A 2 -18.46 -9.86 4.01
C SER A 2 -17.03 -9.61 4.50
N LEU A 3 -16.46 -10.56 5.23
CA LEU A 3 -15.01 -10.61 5.45
C LEU A 3 -14.31 -10.73 4.09
N LEU A 4 -13.39 -9.82 3.79
CA LEU A 4 -12.53 -9.93 2.61
C LEU A 4 -11.30 -10.77 2.94
N VAL A 5 -10.62 -10.42 4.03
CA VAL A 5 -9.38 -11.07 4.47
C VAL A 5 -9.13 -10.80 5.95
N SER A 6 -8.53 -11.76 6.63
CA SER A 6 -7.99 -11.65 7.99
C SER A 6 -6.46 -11.74 7.98
N GLY A 7 -5.81 -11.02 8.88
CA GLY A 7 -4.38 -11.13 9.15
C GLY A 7 -4.03 -12.43 9.88
N GLY A 8 -2.74 -12.64 10.12
CA GLY A 8 -2.25 -13.68 11.02
C GLY A 8 -2.25 -13.24 12.49
N PHE A 9 -2.42 -11.94 12.75
CA PHE A 9 -2.39 -11.34 14.09
C PHE A 9 -3.11 -9.98 14.14
N HIS A 10 -3.12 -9.34 15.30
CA HIS A 10 -3.68 -8.01 15.54
C HIS A 10 -2.67 -7.09 16.25
N GLN A 11 -2.97 -5.80 16.37
CA GLN A 11 -2.06 -4.77 16.92
C GLN A 11 -1.59 -4.99 18.38
N ALA A 12 -2.28 -5.87 19.12
CA ALA A 12 -1.98 -6.16 20.53
C ALA A 12 -1.33 -7.55 20.72
N ASP A 13 -0.90 -8.18 19.63
CA ASP A 13 -0.16 -9.45 19.65
C ASP A 13 1.20 -9.29 20.35
N GLU A 14 1.64 -10.36 21.03
CA GLU A 14 2.85 -10.38 21.85
C GLU A 14 4.16 -10.15 21.07
N ARG A 15 4.12 -10.24 19.74
CA ARG A 15 5.26 -9.90 18.89
C ARG A 15 5.66 -8.44 18.95
N PHE A 16 4.73 -7.54 19.27
CA PHE A 16 5.01 -6.12 19.41
C PHE A 16 5.61 -5.84 20.79
N THR A 17 6.50 -4.86 20.88
CA THR A 17 7.14 -4.47 22.15
C THR A 17 6.13 -3.88 23.13
N ASP A 18 6.40 -3.94 24.43
CA ASP A 18 5.53 -3.32 25.45
C ASP A 18 5.40 -1.80 25.28
N GLU A 19 6.37 -1.17 24.62
CA GLU A 19 6.35 0.26 24.30
C GLU A 19 5.25 0.58 23.27
N SER A 20 5.11 -0.21 22.21
CA SER A 20 4.18 0.03 21.09
C SER A 20 2.87 -0.77 21.13
N ARG A 21 2.87 -1.98 21.71
CA ARG A 21 1.77 -2.93 21.66
C ARG A 21 0.44 -2.31 22.11
N GLY A 22 -0.56 -2.37 21.22
CA GLY A 22 -1.89 -1.82 21.44
C GLY A 22 -2.03 -0.30 21.29
N LYS A 23 -0.93 0.45 21.17
CA LYS A 23 -0.93 1.94 21.10
C LYS A 23 -0.72 2.46 19.68
N GLN A 24 -0.24 1.61 18.78
CA GLN A 24 0.19 1.98 17.43
C GLN A 24 -0.95 2.06 16.39
N CYS A 25 -2.22 1.97 16.82
CA CYS A 25 -3.39 1.89 15.93
C CYS A 25 -3.49 3.03 14.91
N ALA A 26 -3.18 4.27 15.31
CA ALA A 26 -3.25 5.43 14.43
C ALA A 26 -2.22 5.34 13.28
N PHE A 27 -0.99 4.90 13.57
CA PHE A 27 0.07 4.70 12.58
C PHE A 27 -0.18 3.47 11.70
N ILE A 28 -0.76 2.40 12.26
CA ILE A 28 -1.25 1.27 11.46
C ILE A 28 -2.32 1.70 10.46
N THR A 29 -3.25 2.58 10.87
CA THR A 29 -4.28 3.16 9.99
C THR A 29 -3.65 3.95 8.84
N LEU A 30 -2.57 4.70 9.12
CA LEU A 30 -1.80 5.39 8.09
C LEU A 30 -1.09 4.41 7.13
N SER A 31 -0.46 3.37 7.67
CA SER A 31 0.21 2.34 6.85
C SER A 31 -0.79 1.62 5.92
N ALA A 32 -2.01 1.34 6.40
CA ALA A 32 -3.08 0.77 5.60
C ALA A 32 -3.50 1.70 4.45
N LEU A 33 -3.62 3.01 4.71
CA LEU A 33 -3.93 4.02 3.70
C LEU A 33 -2.85 4.08 2.61
N LEU A 34 -1.57 4.12 3.00
CA LEU A 34 -0.44 4.11 2.07
C LEU A 34 -0.39 2.81 1.25
N THR A 35 -0.72 1.68 1.87
CA THR A 35 -0.79 0.39 1.17
C THR A 35 -1.93 0.38 0.16
N ALA A 36 -3.11 0.90 0.52
CA ALA A 36 -4.28 0.94 -0.35
C ALA A 36 -4.08 1.84 -1.57
N GLN A 37 -3.25 2.89 -1.42
CA GLN A 37 -2.84 3.74 -2.54
C GLN A 37 -1.98 2.99 -3.58
N ASN A 38 -1.17 2.03 -3.13
CA ASN A 38 -0.22 1.30 -3.98
C ASN A 38 -0.75 -0.04 -4.48
N THR A 39 -1.72 -0.65 -3.78
CA THR A 39 -2.26 -1.97 -4.09
C THR A 39 -3.75 -1.99 -3.82
N PRO A 40 -4.59 -2.33 -4.82
CA PRO A 40 -6.04 -2.41 -4.64
C PRO A 40 -6.40 -3.33 -3.48
N VAL A 41 -7.34 -2.89 -2.63
CA VAL A 41 -7.75 -3.65 -1.43
C VAL A 41 -8.26 -5.05 -1.78
N SER A 42 -8.88 -5.22 -2.96
CA SER A 42 -9.32 -6.51 -3.48
C SER A 42 -8.21 -7.53 -3.71
N GLU A 43 -6.95 -7.08 -3.79
CA GLU A 43 -5.76 -7.94 -3.96
C GLU A 43 -5.04 -8.20 -2.62
N TRP A 44 -5.52 -7.61 -1.52
CA TRP A 44 -4.92 -7.83 -0.21
C TRP A 44 -5.11 -9.28 0.24
N ASN A 45 -4.06 -9.81 0.83
CA ASN A 45 -4.07 -11.12 1.48
C ASN A 45 -3.56 -10.97 2.93
N SER A 46 -3.55 -12.08 3.67
CA SER A 46 -3.15 -12.08 5.08
C SER A 46 -1.74 -11.47 5.30
N ALA A 47 -0.79 -11.76 4.39
CA ALA A 47 0.55 -11.19 4.47
C ALA A 47 0.58 -9.67 4.19
N THR A 48 -0.36 -9.15 3.38
CA THR A 48 -0.52 -7.70 3.19
C THR A 48 -0.96 -7.03 4.49
N ILE A 49 -1.95 -7.61 5.20
CA ILE A 49 -2.41 -7.11 6.50
C ILE A 49 -1.28 -7.15 7.51
N ASP A 50 -0.58 -8.28 7.61
CA ASP A 50 0.53 -8.45 8.55
C ASP A 50 1.64 -7.41 8.32
N ASN A 51 1.96 -7.14 7.05
CA ASN A 51 2.94 -6.11 6.70
C ASN A 51 2.44 -4.68 7.03
N VAL A 52 1.14 -4.41 6.87
CA VAL A 52 0.53 -3.14 7.30
C VAL A 52 0.68 -2.93 8.80
N LEU A 53 0.43 -3.98 9.60
CA LEU A 53 0.60 -3.96 11.05
C LEU A 53 2.06 -3.69 11.43
N LEU A 54 3.01 -4.41 10.83
CA LEU A 54 4.44 -4.25 11.11
C LEU A 54 4.97 -2.86 10.72
N GLN A 55 4.60 -2.36 9.54
CA GLN A 55 5.03 -1.02 9.11
C GLN A 55 4.41 0.09 9.95
N GLY A 56 3.15 -0.07 10.38
CA GLY A 56 2.52 0.89 11.28
C GLY A 56 3.20 0.95 12.65
N ASP A 57 3.61 -0.21 13.18
CA ASP A 57 4.39 -0.30 14.42
C ASP A 57 5.77 0.37 14.29
N GLU A 58 6.49 0.12 13.19
CA GLU A 58 7.77 0.77 12.89
C GLU A 58 7.62 2.30 12.80
N MET A 59 6.56 2.80 12.14
CA MET A 59 6.29 4.24 12.07
C MET A 59 5.98 4.84 13.45
N TYR A 60 5.22 4.14 14.28
CA TYR A 60 4.92 4.57 15.65
C TYR A 60 6.19 4.69 16.50
N LEU A 61 7.02 3.64 16.52
CA LEU A 61 8.27 3.62 17.28
C LEU A 61 9.23 4.71 16.80
N ASN A 62 9.35 4.90 15.48
CA ASN A 62 10.17 5.96 14.91
C ASN A 62 9.71 7.36 15.37
N ALA A 63 8.39 7.61 15.37
CA ALA A 63 7.84 8.88 15.85
C ALA A 63 8.10 9.08 17.36
N LEU A 64 8.05 7.99 18.14
CA LEU A 64 8.33 8.00 19.57
C LEU A 64 9.79 8.32 19.88
N ASP A 65 10.71 7.62 19.21
CA ASP A 65 12.16 7.80 19.34
C ASP A 65 12.59 9.22 18.97
N ASN A 66 11.92 9.81 17.98
CA ASN A 66 12.18 11.18 17.52
C ASN A 66 11.39 12.25 18.31
N CYS A 67 10.71 11.88 19.40
CA CYS A 67 9.92 12.80 20.24
C CYS A 67 8.86 13.59 19.46
N GLN A 68 8.33 13.02 18.37
CA GLN A 68 7.25 13.61 17.58
C GLN A 68 5.88 13.36 18.20
N ILE A 69 5.80 12.36 19.07
CA ILE A 69 4.58 11.96 19.78
C ILE A 69 4.86 11.74 21.27
N PRO A 70 3.88 11.98 22.15
CA PRO A 70 4.02 11.75 23.59
C PRO A 70 4.07 10.26 23.93
N ARG A 71 4.83 9.89 24.97
CA ARG A 71 4.97 8.50 25.45
C ARG A 71 3.74 7.93 26.16
N GLU A 72 2.87 8.79 26.68
CA GLU A 72 1.87 8.44 27.69
C GLU A 72 0.42 8.69 27.24
N GLN A 73 0.21 9.11 25.99
CA GLN A 73 -1.12 9.53 25.51
C GLN A 73 -1.54 8.79 24.24
N PHE A 74 -2.86 8.58 24.11
CA PHE A 74 -3.49 8.18 22.86
C PHE A 74 -3.27 9.27 21.81
N LEU A 75 -2.95 8.87 20.59
CA LEU A 75 -2.53 9.78 19.53
C LEU A 75 -3.71 10.42 18.83
N LEU A 76 -3.89 11.74 18.95
CA LEU A 76 -4.74 12.52 18.05
C LEU A 76 -4.31 12.40 16.58
N VAL A 77 -5.25 12.62 15.66
CA VAL A 77 -5.00 12.63 14.21
C VAL A 77 -3.91 13.62 13.82
N ASP A 78 -3.84 14.75 14.51
CA ASP A 78 -2.83 15.80 14.27
C ASP A 78 -1.39 15.35 14.55
N HIS A 79 -1.21 14.20 15.22
CA HIS A 79 0.09 13.57 15.42
C HIS A 79 0.51 12.67 14.25
N LEU A 80 -0.37 12.41 13.28
CA LEU A 80 -0.01 11.73 12.05
C LEU A 80 0.79 12.67 11.14
N PRO A 81 1.78 12.18 10.38
CA PRO A 81 2.49 12.96 9.37
C PRO A 81 1.52 13.78 8.50
N LYS A 82 1.86 15.05 8.22
CA LYS A 82 1.07 16.04 7.43
C LYS A 82 0.67 15.61 6.00
N ILE A 83 0.96 14.38 5.61
CA ILE A 83 0.43 13.72 4.42
C ILE A 83 -1.11 13.57 4.53
N VAL A 84 -1.66 13.66 5.74
CA VAL A 84 -3.10 13.84 6.00
C VAL A 84 -3.39 15.34 6.09
N SER A 85 -3.95 15.93 5.04
CA SER A 85 -4.41 17.31 5.08
C SER A 85 -5.72 17.38 5.86
N ASN A 86 -5.66 17.66 7.16
CA ASN A 86 -6.82 18.02 7.96
C ASN A 86 -7.28 19.43 7.53
N HIS A 87 -8.20 19.51 6.58
CA HIS A 87 -8.95 20.75 6.38
C HIS A 87 -10.14 20.79 7.33
N PHE A 88 -9.87 20.90 8.64
CA PHE A 88 -10.84 21.47 9.58
C PHE A 88 -10.11 22.43 10.52
N LEU A 89 -10.47 23.71 10.40
CA LEU A 89 -10.08 24.77 11.32
C LEU A 89 -10.69 24.45 12.69
N THR A 90 -9.87 24.31 13.72
CA THR A 90 -10.35 24.37 15.11
C THR A 90 -9.48 25.33 15.90
N ASP A 91 -10.00 26.55 16.10
CA ASP A 91 -9.58 27.37 17.23
C ASP A 91 -10.05 26.67 18.52
N LYS A 92 -9.10 26.43 19.44
CA LYS A 92 -9.35 25.96 20.81
C LYS A 92 -9.88 27.12 21.68
N PRO A 93 -10.19 26.88 22.98
CA PRO A 93 -11.09 25.90 23.57
C PRO A 93 -12.08 26.60 24.52
N SER A 94 -13.27 26.06 24.76
CA SER A 94 -14.10 26.51 25.89
C SER A 94 -14.95 25.40 26.49
N ASN A 95 -14.68 25.14 27.77
CA ASN A 95 -15.46 24.29 28.66
C ASN A 95 -16.87 24.89 28.85
N ILE A 96 -17.91 24.31 28.26
CA ILE A 96 -19.31 24.52 28.70
C ILE A 96 -20.10 23.20 28.50
N PRO A 97 -20.97 22.79 29.45
CA PRO A 97 -21.66 21.51 29.42
C PRO A 97 -22.68 21.45 28.29
N PHE A 98 -22.86 20.22 27.80
CA PHE A 98 -23.86 19.78 26.83
C PHE A 98 -25.22 20.48 26.97
N GLU A 99 -25.54 21.31 25.98
CA GLU A 99 -26.91 21.61 25.60
C GLU A 99 -26.97 21.42 24.09
N CYS A 100 -27.90 20.56 23.65
CA CYS A 100 -28.03 20.13 22.26
C CYS A 100 -28.52 21.31 21.40
N GLU A 101 -27.58 22.14 20.95
CA GLU A 101 -27.83 23.15 19.92
C GLU A 101 -27.09 22.80 18.62
N THR A 102 -27.88 22.85 17.55
CA THR A 102 -27.60 22.35 16.22
C THR A 102 -26.69 23.30 15.45
N LYS A 103 -25.48 22.81 15.09
CA LYS A 103 -24.54 23.17 13.98
C LYS A 103 -23.11 23.09 14.53
N PRO A 104 -22.24 22.09 14.21
CA PRO A 104 -21.89 21.52 12.89
C PRO A 104 -21.55 19.99 12.86
N PRO A 105 -21.20 19.35 11.70
CA PRO A 105 -21.74 19.53 10.36
C PRO A 105 -22.64 18.36 9.88
N TYR A 106 -22.76 17.23 10.61
CA TYR A 106 -23.54 16.05 10.17
C TYR A 106 -24.35 15.43 11.32
N HIS A 107 -25.61 15.04 11.05
CA HIS A 107 -26.52 14.48 12.07
C HIS A 107 -26.48 12.95 12.17
N THR A 108 -25.89 12.26 11.19
CA THR A 108 -25.79 10.78 11.15
C THR A 108 -24.48 10.32 10.53
N ILE A 109 -24.04 9.10 10.87
CA ILE A 109 -22.88 8.45 10.24
C ILE A 109 -23.06 8.36 8.72
N ASN A 110 -24.26 8.03 8.22
CA ASN A 110 -24.51 7.99 6.77
C ASN A 110 -24.20 9.31 6.08
N SER A 111 -24.70 10.42 6.62
CA SER A 111 -24.51 11.74 6.03
C SER A 111 -23.04 12.16 6.00
N ALA A 112 -22.29 11.85 7.06
CA ALA A 112 -20.85 12.07 7.13
C ALA A 112 -20.07 11.21 6.12
N LEU A 113 -20.43 9.92 6.00
CA LEU A 113 -19.83 9.00 5.02
C LEU A 113 -20.09 9.47 3.58
N LEU A 114 -21.34 9.79 3.26
CA LEU A 114 -21.72 10.27 1.93
C LEU A 114 -20.95 11.54 1.58
N ASN A 115 -20.90 12.53 2.48
CA ASN A 115 -20.17 13.76 2.21
C ASN A 115 -18.67 13.53 2.00
N THR A 116 -18.06 12.73 2.87
CA THR A 116 -16.65 12.33 2.79
C THR A 116 -16.31 11.72 1.44
N PHE A 117 -17.13 10.76 1.00
CA PHE A 117 -16.90 9.98 -0.22
C PHE A 117 -17.37 10.65 -1.52
N ILE A 118 -17.84 11.91 -1.46
CA ILE A 118 -18.00 12.77 -2.64
C ILE A 118 -16.62 13.22 -3.15
N ASN A 119 -15.71 13.61 -2.24
CA ASN A 119 -14.47 14.31 -2.59
C ASN A 119 -13.18 13.54 -2.21
N ALA A 120 -13.30 12.46 -1.45
CA ALA A 120 -12.18 11.62 -1.06
C ALA A 120 -12.49 10.14 -1.31
N ASN A 121 -11.46 9.36 -1.65
CA ASN A 121 -11.56 7.90 -1.73
C ASN A 121 -11.12 7.22 -0.43
N TYR A 122 -10.54 7.99 0.49
CA TYR A 122 -9.95 7.51 1.71
C TYR A 122 -10.44 8.34 2.88
N ALA A 123 -10.65 7.69 4.01
CA ALA A 123 -10.95 8.36 5.26
C ALA A 123 -10.40 7.59 6.46
N ILE A 124 -10.19 8.29 7.56
CA ILE A 124 -9.93 7.71 8.86
C ILE A 124 -11.23 7.81 9.66
N LEU A 125 -11.72 6.68 10.17
CA LEU A 125 -12.81 6.65 11.14
C LEU A 125 -12.20 6.54 12.53
N ILE A 126 -12.66 7.41 13.42
CA ILE A 126 -12.25 7.48 14.81
C ILE A 126 -13.50 7.21 15.62
N LEU A 127 -13.45 6.19 16.48
CA LEU A 127 -14.49 5.92 17.45
C LEU A 127 -13.90 6.19 18.84
N GLU A 128 -14.56 7.02 19.61
CA GLU A 128 -14.07 7.44 20.92
C GLU A 128 -15.01 6.96 22.04
N GLY A 129 -14.41 6.31 23.03
CA GLY A 129 -15.04 5.75 24.23
C GLY A 129 -14.02 5.72 25.37
N TYR A 130 -13.91 4.60 26.09
CA TYR A 130 -12.82 4.42 27.08
C TYR A 130 -11.42 4.48 26.44
N MET A 131 -11.31 4.05 25.18
CA MET A 131 -10.13 4.20 24.34
C MET A 131 -10.52 4.77 22.98
N THR A 132 -9.53 5.29 22.25
CA THR A 132 -9.72 5.79 20.89
C THR A 132 -9.37 4.70 19.87
N TYR A 133 -10.29 4.43 18.94
CA TYR A 133 -10.14 3.39 17.92
C TYR A 133 -10.03 4.02 16.53
N TYR A 134 -8.90 3.79 15.86
CA TYR A 134 -8.70 4.22 14.48
C TYR A 134 -9.02 3.08 13.51
N LYS A 135 -9.69 3.42 12.40
CA LYS A 135 -10.01 2.51 11.29
C LYS A 135 -9.73 3.20 9.97
N THR A 136 -9.32 2.43 8.97
CA THR A 136 -9.17 2.93 7.61
C THR A 136 -10.44 2.64 6.83
N LEU A 137 -11.04 3.66 6.24
CA LEU A 137 -12.14 3.52 5.29
C LEU A 137 -11.64 3.82 3.87
N ILE A 138 -11.98 2.94 2.93
CA ILE A 138 -11.59 3.06 1.52
C ILE A 138 -12.83 2.89 0.65
N LYS A 139 -13.10 3.87 -0.22
CA LYS A 139 -14.05 3.75 -1.32
C LYS A 139 -13.32 3.36 -2.59
N HIS A 140 -13.84 2.35 -3.27
CA HIS A 140 -13.40 1.93 -4.59
C HIS A 140 -14.58 1.97 -5.56
N SER A 141 -14.47 2.80 -6.58
CA SER A 141 -15.45 2.86 -7.67
C SER A 141 -15.00 1.96 -8.82
N ASP A 142 -15.86 1.03 -9.23
CA ASP A 142 -15.60 0.24 -10.44
C ASP A 142 -15.85 1.10 -11.69
N SER A 143 -14.79 1.35 -12.46
CA SER A 143 -14.88 2.15 -13.70
C SER A 143 -15.73 1.49 -14.80
N LEU A 144 -15.89 0.17 -14.77
CA LEU A 144 -16.62 -0.61 -15.77
C LEU A 144 -18.11 -0.75 -15.42
N ILE A 145 -18.45 -0.68 -14.13
CA ILE A 145 -19.82 -0.75 -13.64
C ILE A 145 -20.18 0.60 -13.03
N LYS A 146 -20.81 1.46 -13.85
CA LYS A 146 -21.27 2.78 -13.40
C LYS A 146 -22.12 2.63 -12.13
N HIS A 147 -21.80 3.43 -11.11
CA HIS A 147 -22.50 3.50 -9.83
C HIS A 147 -22.37 2.27 -8.91
N SER A 148 -21.42 1.35 -9.14
CA SER A 148 -21.08 0.34 -8.13
C SER A 148 -19.84 0.74 -7.33
N ASP A 149 -20.07 1.41 -6.20
CA ASP A 149 -19.03 1.65 -5.21
C ASP A 149 -18.94 0.46 -4.24
N SER A 150 -17.71 0.02 -3.96
CA SER A 150 -17.42 -0.87 -2.84
C SER A 150 -16.69 -0.09 -1.76
N PHE A 151 -17.04 -0.36 -0.51
CA PHE A 151 -16.41 0.26 0.64
C PHE A 151 -15.67 -0.81 1.44
N TYR A 152 -14.48 -0.47 1.91
CA TYR A 152 -13.66 -1.35 2.73
C TYR A 152 -13.39 -0.68 4.07
N LEU A 153 -13.49 -1.45 5.15
CA LEU A 153 -13.10 -1.06 6.50
C LEU A 153 -11.97 -1.98 6.94
N PHE A 154 -10.79 -1.42 7.18
CA PHE A 154 -9.70 -2.13 7.82
C PHE A 154 -9.69 -1.82 9.32
N ASP A 155 -9.66 -2.88 10.13
CA ASP A 155 -9.55 -2.83 11.59
C ASP A 155 -8.35 -3.65 12.05
N SER A 156 -7.40 -2.97 12.69
CA SER A 156 -6.16 -3.54 13.22
C SER A 156 -6.32 -4.32 14.54
N HIS A 157 -7.48 -4.22 15.19
CA HIS A 157 -7.75 -4.89 16.46
C HIS A 157 -8.19 -6.33 16.24
N ALA A 158 -8.25 -7.11 17.32
CA ALA A 158 -8.75 -8.47 17.28
C ALA A 158 -10.26 -8.48 16.95
N ARG A 159 -10.58 -9.04 15.78
CA ARG A 159 -11.96 -9.17 15.27
C ARG A 159 -12.27 -10.59 14.81
N ASP A 160 -13.54 -10.96 14.93
CA ASP A 160 -14.09 -12.18 14.35
C ASP A 160 -14.34 -12.03 12.84
N THR A 161 -14.90 -13.08 12.23
CA THR A 161 -15.27 -13.08 10.80
C THR A 161 -16.41 -12.12 10.44
N ASN A 162 -17.09 -11.55 11.43
CA ASN A 162 -18.13 -10.55 11.25
C ASN A 162 -17.62 -9.12 11.47
N GLY A 163 -16.33 -8.96 11.81
CA GLY A 163 -15.72 -7.67 12.09
C GLY A 163 -16.05 -7.11 13.48
N PHE A 164 -16.50 -7.94 14.43
CA PHE A 164 -16.80 -7.56 15.81
C PHE A 164 -15.68 -8.00 16.77
N PRO A 165 -15.55 -7.39 17.97
CA PRO A 165 -14.51 -7.73 18.93
C PRO A 165 -14.51 -9.21 19.31
N ASP A 166 -13.35 -9.85 19.22
CA ASP A 166 -13.14 -11.25 19.63
C ASP A 166 -11.73 -11.36 20.23
N PRO A 167 -11.57 -11.85 21.48
CA PRO A 167 -10.26 -12.07 22.10
C PRO A 167 -9.32 -12.99 21.32
N ASN A 168 -9.86 -13.92 20.52
CA ASN A 168 -9.10 -14.83 19.67
C ASN A 168 -9.05 -14.35 18.20
N GLY A 169 -9.57 -13.16 17.94
CA GLY A 169 -9.65 -12.57 16.61
C GLY A 169 -8.32 -12.05 16.10
N THR A 170 -8.33 -11.57 14.86
CA THR A 170 -7.16 -10.94 14.21
C THR A 170 -7.56 -9.63 13.54
N ALA A 171 -6.60 -8.88 12.99
CA ALA A 171 -6.92 -7.73 12.16
C ALA A 171 -7.69 -8.17 10.91
N VAL A 172 -8.67 -7.39 10.47
CA VAL A 172 -9.56 -7.75 9.37
C VAL A 172 -9.76 -6.61 8.37
N VAL A 173 -10.08 -6.99 7.14
CA VAL A 173 -10.68 -6.09 6.15
C VAL A 173 -12.09 -6.58 5.86
N MET A 174 -13.07 -5.72 6.11
CA MET A 174 -14.48 -5.95 5.82
C MET A 174 -14.88 -5.23 4.53
N LYS A 175 -15.66 -5.89 3.67
CA LYS A 175 -16.21 -5.32 2.43
C LYS A 175 -17.70 -5.03 2.57
N PHE A 176 -18.11 -3.87 2.07
CA PHE A 176 -19.49 -3.39 2.01
C PHE A 176 -19.84 -2.93 0.60
N ASN A 177 -21.10 -3.15 0.21
CA ASN A 177 -21.59 -2.83 -1.13
C ASN A 177 -22.20 -1.42 -1.22
N ASN A 178 -22.42 -0.76 -0.09
CA ASN A 178 -22.98 0.58 0.00
C ASN A 178 -22.70 1.19 1.39
N THR A 179 -22.92 2.50 1.51
CA THR A 179 -22.73 3.25 2.76
C THR A 179 -23.72 2.86 3.86
N VAL A 180 -24.93 2.40 3.52
CA VAL A 180 -25.96 1.98 4.49
C VAL A 180 -25.50 0.77 5.29
N HIS A 181 -24.96 -0.26 4.64
CA HIS A 181 -24.42 -1.42 5.35
C HIS A 181 -23.15 -1.10 6.13
N LEU A 182 -22.33 -0.18 5.62
CA LEU A 182 -21.15 0.30 6.34
C LEU A 182 -21.57 1.03 7.63
N GLU A 183 -22.55 1.94 7.55
CA GLU A 183 -23.13 2.63 8.71
C GLU A 183 -23.69 1.64 9.73
N GLN A 184 -24.54 0.70 9.31
CA GLN A 184 -25.12 -0.30 10.21
C GLN A 184 -24.04 -1.08 10.98
N HIS A 185 -22.94 -1.42 10.31
CA HIS A 185 -21.81 -2.08 10.94
C HIS A 185 -21.06 -1.15 11.90
N ILE A 186 -20.78 0.10 11.51
CA ILE A 186 -20.12 1.08 12.38
C ILE A 186 -20.94 1.33 13.65
N CYS A 187 -22.27 1.50 13.55
CA CYS A 187 -23.16 1.66 14.70
C CYS A 187 -23.16 0.42 15.61
N SER A 188 -23.18 -0.78 15.03
CA SER A 188 -23.14 -2.03 15.81
C SER A 188 -21.79 -2.20 16.50
N LEU A 189 -20.70 -1.87 15.81
CA LEU A 189 -19.35 -1.91 16.34
C LEU A 189 -19.16 -0.87 17.46
N SER A 190 -19.68 0.35 17.28
CA SER A 190 -19.56 1.41 18.30
C SER A 190 -20.28 1.02 19.60
N MET A 191 -21.48 0.41 19.51
CA MET A 191 -22.15 -0.16 20.67
C MET A 191 -21.31 -1.25 21.35
N GLY A 192 -20.74 -2.18 20.58
CA GLY A 192 -19.88 -3.25 21.11
C GLY A 192 -18.59 -2.75 21.76
N LEU A 193 -18.09 -1.59 21.34
CA LEU A 193 -16.90 -0.93 21.89
C LEU A 193 -17.23 0.08 23.01
N ASN A 194 -18.50 0.30 23.33
CA ASN A 194 -18.97 1.42 24.18
C ASN A 194 -18.41 2.78 23.73
N ALA A 195 -18.32 2.98 22.41
CA ALA A 195 -17.89 4.24 21.80
C ALA A 195 -19.12 5.11 21.53
N ASN A 196 -19.12 6.32 22.10
CA ASN A 196 -20.27 7.22 22.08
C ASN A 196 -20.07 8.40 21.14
N LEU A 197 -18.83 8.63 20.68
CA LEU A 197 -18.45 9.69 19.75
C LEU A 197 -17.78 9.08 18.53
N PHE A 198 -17.97 9.74 17.39
CA PHE A 198 -17.30 9.37 16.15
C PHE A 198 -16.80 10.62 15.42
N GLU A 199 -15.70 10.44 14.69
CA GLU A 199 -15.18 11.41 13.73
C GLU A 199 -14.80 10.68 12.44
N ILE A 200 -15.08 11.28 11.29
CA ILE A 200 -14.67 10.76 9.98
C ILE A 200 -13.84 11.85 9.31
N VAL A 201 -12.54 11.56 9.14
CA VAL A 201 -11.57 12.48 8.58
C VAL A 201 -11.28 12.07 7.13
N PRO A 202 -11.71 12.84 6.11
CA PRO A 202 -11.33 12.59 4.73
C PRO A 202 -9.82 12.71 4.56
N VAL A 203 -9.21 11.78 3.82
CA VAL A 203 -7.76 11.80 3.56
C VAL A 203 -7.50 11.92 2.06
N GLN A 204 -6.66 12.90 1.69
CA GLN A 204 -6.11 13.02 0.35
C GLN A 204 -4.62 12.72 0.40
N ILE A 205 -4.21 11.65 -0.28
CA ILE A 205 -2.80 11.25 -0.32
C ILE A 205 -2.18 11.81 -1.60
N HIS A 206 -1.43 12.89 -1.45
CA HIS A 206 -0.65 13.46 -2.55
C HIS A 206 0.70 12.75 -2.64
N MET A 207 0.94 12.05 -3.74
CA MET A 207 2.28 11.56 -4.05
C MET A 207 3.15 12.75 -4.43
N ASP A 208 4.00 13.18 -3.51
CA ASP A 208 5.00 14.18 -3.81
C ASP A 208 5.96 13.61 -4.87
N GLN A 209 6.14 14.33 -5.99
CA GLN A 209 6.93 13.86 -7.14
C GLN A 209 8.41 13.61 -6.78
N CYS A 210 8.83 13.97 -5.58
CA CYS A 210 10.17 13.75 -5.03
C CYS A 210 10.57 12.25 -4.98
N ASN A 211 9.66 11.32 -4.71
CA ASN A 211 10.00 9.88 -4.65
C ASN A 211 10.31 9.26 -6.01
N LYS A 212 9.73 9.78 -7.11
CA LYS A 212 10.14 9.39 -8.47
C LYS A 212 11.59 9.81 -8.71
N THR A 213 11.95 11.04 -8.34
CA THR A 213 13.33 11.53 -8.55
C THR A 213 14.36 10.74 -7.76
N ARG A 214 14.05 10.24 -6.56
CA ARG A 214 15.00 9.43 -5.77
C ARG A 214 15.20 8.03 -6.36
N LEU A 215 14.12 7.34 -6.73
CA LEU A 215 14.22 6.04 -7.41
C LEU A 215 14.86 6.15 -8.81
N GLU A 216 14.59 7.24 -9.52
CA GLU A 216 15.24 7.55 -10.80
C GLU A 216 16.72 7.90 -10.62
N LYS A 217 17.08 8.69 -9.60
CA LYS A 217 18.46 8.97 -9.23
C LYS A 217 19.21 7.70 -8.82
N ASP A 218 18.59 6.81 -8.05
CA ASP A 218 19.20 5.52 -7.66
C ASP A 218 19.37 4.60 -8.87
N ARG A 219 18.38 4.56 -9.77
CA ARG A 219 18.48 3.82 -11.04
C ARG A 219 19.59 4.39 -11.92
N GLU A 220 19.68 5.71 -12.06
CA GLU A 220 20.68 6.37 -12.90
C GLU A 220 22.08 6.25 -12.28
N TYR A 221 22.22 6.38 -10.96
CA TYR A 221 23.46 6.09 -10.23
C TYR A 221 23.92 4.66 -10.48
N HIS A 222 23.03 3.68 -10.36
CA HIS A 222 23.37 2.28 -10.62
C HIS A 222 23.63 1.99 -12.10
N LYS A 223 23.02 2.73 -13.02
CA LYS A 223 23.26 2.64 -14.46
C LYS A 223 24.62 3.22 -14.82
N GLN A 224 24.97 4.40 -14.29
CA GLN A 224 26.28 5.04 -14.43
C GLN A 224 27.39 4.13 -13.90
N LYS A 225 27.23 3.60 -12.68
CA LYS A 225 28.17 2.66 -12.06
C LYS A 225 28.32 1.34 -12.83
N ARG A 226 27.31 0.93 -13.60
CA ARG A 226 27.38 -0.24 -14.51
C ARG A 226 28.13 0.11 -15.81
N LEU A 227 27.93 1.31 -16.34
CA LEU A 227 28.62 1.83 -17.53
C LEU A 227 30.11 2.08 -17.25
N GLU A 228 30.45 2.63 -16.10
CA GLU A 228 31.84 2.80 -15.64
C GLU A 228 32.55 1.45 -15.50
N LYS A 229 31.86 0.44 -14.95
CA LYS A 229 32.40 -0.92 -14.82
C LYS A 229 32.44 -1.68 -16.15
N SER A 230 31.66 -1.27 -17.16
CA SER A 230 31.61 -1.86 -18.52
C SER A 230 33.00 -2.01 -19.14
N HIS A 231 33.87 -1.05 -18.89
CA HIS A 231 35.21 -0.95 -19.47
C HIS A 231 36.31 -1.58 -18.58
N SER A 232 35.92 -2.22 -17.48
CA SER A 232 36.84 -2.85 -16.53
C SER A 232 37.03 -4.34 -16.83
N PRO A 233 38.27 -4.88 -16.81
CA PRO A 233 38.53 -6.33 -16.93
C PRO A 233 37.74 -7.19 -15.92
N PHE A 234 37.37 -6.61 -14.76
CA PHE A 234 36.59 -7.29 -13.71
C PHE A 234 35.13 -7.57 -14.09
N ASN A 235 34.61 -6.95 -15.15
CA ASN A 235 33.22 -7.17 -15.57
C ASN A 235 33.00 -8.56 -16.18
N GLN A 236 34.00 -9.08 -16.91
CA GLN A 236 33.95 -10.44 -17.45
C GLN A 236 33.94 -11.47 -16.33
N ILE A 237 34.80 -11.29 -15.32
CA ILE A 237 34.86 -12.13 -14.11
C ILE A 237 33.50 -12.13 -13.38
N ARG A 238 32.85 -10.97 -13.26
CA ARG A 238 31.52 -10.86 -12.62
C ARG A 238 30.45 -11.60 -13.40
N LEU A 239 30.43 -11.46 -14.73
CA LEU A 239 29.48 -12.15 -15.61
C LEU A 239 29.69 -13.67 -15.56
N GLU A 240 30.94 -14.11 -15.48
CA GLU A 240 31.32 -15.52 -15.38
C GLU A 240 30.85 -16.12 -14.04
N LYS A 241 31.14 -15.47 -12.91
CA LYS A 241 30.62 -15.89 -11.58
C LYS A 241 29.09 -15.96 -11.56
N ALA A 242 28.42 -15.00 -12.20
CA ALA A 242 26.95 -15.01 -12.29
C ALA A 242 26.42 -16.16 -13.15
N ARG A 243 27.11 -16.52 -14.25
CA ARG A 243 26.79 -17.68 -15.09
C ARG A 243 26.99 -18.99 -14.33
N GLU A 244 28.10 -19.12 -13.61
CA GLU A 244 28.40 -20.29 -12.78
C GLU A 244 27.37 -20.48 -11.66
N SER A 245 27.01 -19.41 -10.95
CA SER A 245 25.98 -19.46 -9.91
C SER A 245 24.63 -19.92 -10.48
N LYS A 246 24.23 -19.39 -11.66
CA LYS A 246 23.01 -19.83 -12.35
C LYS A 246 23.09 -21.30 -12.79
N LYS A 247 24.26 -21.77 -13.23
CA LYS A 247 24.48 -23.18 -13.60
C LYS A 247 24.34 -24.09 -12.38
N ARG A 248 24.97 -23.75 -11.26
CA ARG A 248 24.87 -24.48 -9.98
C ARG A 248 23.43 -24.56 -9.46
N LYS A 249 22.70 -23.45 -9.49
CA LYS A 249 21.27 -23.44 -9.10
C LYS A 249 20.44 -24.37 -9.98
N ARG A 250 20.66 -24.36 -11.30
CA ARG A 250 19.94 -25.24 -12.24
C ARG A 250 20.24 -26.72 -12.04
N THR A 251 21.46 -27.07 -11.62
CA THR A 251 21.82 -28.47 -11.33
C THR A 251 21.25 -28.97 -10.01
N GLN A 252 20.86 -28.07 -9.12
CA GLN A 252 20.30 -28.38 -7.80
C GLN A 252 18.77 -28.14 -7.74
N GLU A 253 18.13 -27.81 -8.86
CA GLU A 253 16.69 -27.59 -8.93
C GLU A 253 15.94 -28.92 -8.76
N THR A 254 14.89 -28.90 -7.93
CA THR A 254 13.88 -29.97 -7.91
C THR A 254 13.03 -29.94 -9.19
N ASP A 255 12.37 -31.05 -9.52
CA ASP A 255 11.53 -31.13 -10.72
C ASP A 255 10.39 -30.09 -10.74
N SER A 256 9.78 -29.82 -9.59
CA SER A 256 8.74 -28.77 -9.45
C SER A 256 9.31 -27.36 -9.73
N GLN A 257 10.49 -27.04 -9.18
CA GLN A 257 11.17 -25.77 -9.45
C GLN A 257 11.58 -25.62 -10.92
N ARG A 258 12.05 -26.70 -11.53
CA ARG A 258 12.40 -26.75 -12.96
C ARG A 258 11.18 -26.49 -13.83
N GLN A 259 10.04 -27.12 -13.53
CA GLN A 259 8.79 -26.91 -14.27
C GLN A 259 8.29 -25.46 -14.15
N SER A 260 8.27 -24.91 -12.93
CA SER A 260 7.89 -23.50 -12.69
C SER A 260 8.78 -22.52 -13.47
N ARG A 261 10.11 -22.73 -13.48
CA ARG A 261 11.04 -21.90 -14.26
C ARG A 261 10.78 -21.99 -15.76
N LEU A 262 10.52 -23.18 -16.29
CA LEU A 262 10.23 -23.38 -17.71
C LEU A 262 8.89 -22.75 -18.11
N GLN A 263 7.86 -22.84 -17.27
CA GLN A 263 6.57 -22.19 -17.49
C GLN A 263 6.70 -20.67 -17.51
N LYS A 264 7.38 -20.08 -16.53
CA LYS A 264 7.69 -18.63 -16.50
C LYS A 264 8.47 -18.20 -17.75
N ALA A 265 9.44 -19.00 -18.20
CA ALA A 265 10.20 -18.71 -19.42
C ALA A 265 9.33 -18.78 -20.70
N LYS A 266 8.36 -19.70 -20.77
CA LYS A 266 7.41 -19.80 -21.88
C LYS A 266 6.48 -18.57 -21.92
N ILE A 267 5.94 -18.16 -20.77
CA ILE A 267 5.08 -16.98 -20.64
C ILE A 267 5.84 -15.73 -21.08
N TYR A 268 7.05 -15.53 -20.55
CA TYR A 268 7.90 -14.39 -20.92
C TYR A 268 8.21 -14.35 -22.42
N LYS A 269 8.54 -15.50 -23.04
CA LYS A 269 8.78 -15.56 -24.50
C LYS A 269 7.51 -15.24 -25.30
N LYS A 270 6.33 -15.65 -24.83
CA LYS A 270 5.05 -15.34 -25.48
C LYS A 270 4.78 -13.83 -25.41
N GLN A 271 4.90 -13.23 -24.23
CA GLN A 271 4.74 -11.78 -24.01
C GLN A 271 5.70 -10.96 -24.88
N LYS A 272 6.99 -11.34 -24.92
CA LYS A 272 7.97 -10.64 -25.75
C LYS A 272 7.72 -10.76 -27.25
N ARG A 273 7.11 -11.88 -27.71
CA ARG A 273 6.70 -12.05 -29.11
C ARG A 273 5.48 -11.20 -29.44
N THR A 274 4.52 -11.11 -28.53
CA THR A 274 3.34 -10.25 -28.71
C THR A 274 3.72 -8.78 -28.68
N GLU A 275 4.61 -8.35 -27.77
CA GLU A 275 5.15 -6.98 -27.71
C GLU A 275 5.89 -6.58 -28.99
N LYS A 276 6.69 -7.51 -29.57
CA LYS A 276 7.35 -7.30 -30.87
C LYS A 276 6.37 -7.25 -32.05
N ALA A 277 5.20 -7.89 -31.93
CA ALA A 277 4.17 -7.88 -32.97
C ALA A 277 3.25 -6.63 -32.89
N SER A 278 3.17 -5.99 -31.73
CA SER A 278 2.29 -4.84 -31.47
C SER A 278 3.01 -3.47 -31.47
N GLY A 279 4.33 -3.42 -31.70
CA GLY A 279 5.13 -2.19 -31.62
C GLY A 279 5.92 -1.87 -32.90
N ASN A 280 5.56 -0.74 -33.51
CA ASN A 280 6.18 0.02 -34.61
C ASN A 280 7.61 -0.34 -35.07
N HIS A 281 7.78 -0.36 -36.40
CA HIS A 281 9.06 -0.13 -37.08
C HIS A 281 9.67 1.20 -36.63
N ASN A 282 10.74 1.13 -35.85
CA ASN A 282 11.91 1.96 -36.08
C ASN A 282 13.17 1.20 -35.63
N GLU A 283 14.16 1.19 -36.51
CA GLU A 283 15.56 0.77 -36.35
C GLU A 283 15.88 -0.72 -36.23
N GLN A 284 16.06 -1.37 -37.38
CA GLN A 284 17.39 -1.67 -37.96
C GLN A 284 17.16 -2.55 -39.20
N LEU A 285 17.45 -2.02 -40.39
CA LEU A 285 17.54 -2.84 -41.59
C LEU A 285 18.57 -3.96 -41.34
N PRO A 286 18.32 -5.21 -41.78
CA PRO A 286 19.36 -6.23 -41.77
C PRO A 286 20.52 -5.77 -42.67
N PRO A 287 21.78 -6.09 -42.33
CA PRO A 287 22.91 -5.77 -43.18
C PRO A 287 22.69 -6.41 -44.55
N GLN A 288 22.70 -5.58 -45.59
CA GLN A 288 22.69 -6.03 -46.98
C GLN A 288 23.92 -6.91 -47.23
N PRO A 289 23.81 -8.03 -47.96
CA PRO A 289 24.96 -8.84 -48.31
C PRO A 289 25.93 -8.01 -49.16
N GLU A 290 27.19 -7.94 -48.74
CA GLU A 290 28.28 -7.33 -49.49
C GLU A 290 28.32 -7.91 -50.90
N LYS A 291 28.01 -7.07 -51.89
CA LYS A 291 28.31 -7.37 -53.29
C LYS A 291 29.82 -7.24 -53.46
N ASN A 292 30.50 -8.39 -53.49
CA ASN A 292 31.81 -8.52 -54.13
C ASN A 292 31.77 -7.81 -55.48
N LYS A 293 32.57 -6.76 -55.64
CA LYS A 293 32.97 -6.24 -56.95
C LYS A 293 34.50 -6.30 -57.08
N PRO A 294 34.99 -6.54 -58.30
CA PRO A 294 36.30 -7.14 -58.52
C PRO A 294 37.42 -6.14 -58.31
N THR A 295 38.54 -6.66 -57.82
CA THR A 295 39.86 -6.05 -57.87
C THR A 295 40.23 -5.71 -59.32
N GLY A 296 40.11 -4.44 -59.68
CA GLY A 296 40.76 -3.86 -60.84
C GLY A 296 42.15 -3.36 -60.43
N LEU A 297 43.18 -4.06 -60.89
CA LEU A 297 44.56 -3.59 -60.90
C LEU A 297 44.64 -2.21 -61.57
N PHE A 298 45.31 -1.26 -60.93
CA PHE A 298 46.08 -0.24 -61.64
C PHE A 298 47.50 -0.23 -61.08
N THR A 299 48.42 -0.67 -61.92
CA THR A 299 49.86 -0.61 -61.73
C THR A 299 50.33 0.84 -61.92
N LYS A 300 51.33 1.21 -61.12
CA LYS A 300 52.12 2.45 -61.19
C LYS A 300 52.63 2.78 -62.60
N ILE A 301 52.76 4.08 -62.84
CA ILE A 301 54.10 4.68 -63.03
C ILE A 301 54.38 5.52 -61.79
#